data_AF-A0A4U7MR85-F1
#
_entry.id   AF-A0A4U7MR85-F1
#
_cell.length_a   1.000
_cell.length_b   1.000
_cell.length_c   1.000
_cell.angle_alpha   90.00
_cell.angle_beta   90.00
_cell.angle_gamma   90.00
#
_symmetry.space_group_name_H-M   'P 1'
#
loop_
_entity.id
_entity.type
_entity.pdbx_description
1 polymer ?
#
loop_
_entity_poly.entity_id
_entity_poly.type
_entity_poly.pdbx_seq_one_letter_code
_entity_poly.pdbx_strand_id
1 'polypeptide(L)'
;MFPTSFPAQNTHRLVVFHPDSQPVDIERLEDLAADGVKALREGFEELNDLRGDLVSRTHKATRHLREHLANRDILSDQFKVDMEQCLERLERQLREDANTEGLSPIRSKFLESLAASNRVADLVAAERIIGRLREQHSGTR
;
A
#
# COMPACT_ATOMS: atom_id res chain seq x y z
N MET A 1 -37.05 -54.63 34.65
CA MET A 1 -37.88 -53.66 33.89
C MET A 1 -37.27 -52.29 34.14
N PHE A 2 -36.66 -51.74 33.08
CA PHE A 2 -35.85 -50.52 32.88
C PHE A 2 -35.19 -49.77 34.04
N PRO A 3 -33.84 -49.69 34.06
CA PRO A 3 -33.11 -48.59 34.70
C PRO A 3 -33.07 -47.37 33.76
N THR A 4 -33.31 -46.20 34.34
CA THR A 4 -33.10 -44.88 33.74
C THR A 4 -31.62 -44.59 33.58
N SER A 5 -31.14 -44.53 32.34
CA SER A 5 -29.87 -43.86 32.02
C SER A 5 -30.07 -42.99 30.80
N PHE A 6 -29.98 -41.67 31.00
CA PHE A 6 -29.91 -40.70 29.92
C PHE A 6 -28.48 -40.68 29.35
N PRO A 7 -28.26 -40.88 28.04
CA PRO A 7 -27.00 -40.48 27.44
C PRO A 7 -26.99 -38.96 27.39
N ALA A 8 -26.11 -38.34 28.19
CA ALA A 8 -25.78 -36.93 28.08
C ALA A 8 -25.14 -36.67 26.71
N GLN A 9 -25.96 -36.37 25.72
CA GLN A 9 -25.49 -35.85 24.44
C GLN A 9 -24.87 -34.48 24.71
N ASN A 10 -23.57 -34.39 24.48
CA ASN A 10 -22.77 -33.18 24.55
C ASN A 10 -23.33 -32.17 23.53
N THR A 11 -24.31 -31.37 23.94
CA THR A 11 -25.05 -30.42 23.09
C THR A 11 -24.44 -29.02 23.21
N HIS A 12 -23.11 -28.94 23.27
CA HIS A 12 -22.40 -27.67 23.16
C HIS A 12 -21.67 -27.66 21.83
N ARG A 13 -22.42 -27.34 20.77
CA ARG A 13 -21.81 -26.92 19.50
C ARG A 13 -21.19 -25.55 19.76
N LEU A 14 -19.91 -25.54 20.09
CA LEU A 14 -19.10 -24.32 20.11
C LEU A 14 -19.01 -23.81 18.68
N VAL A 15 -19.89 -22.87 18.33
CA VAL A 15 -19.74 -22.07 17.11
C VAL A 15 -18.79 -20.94 17.47
N VAL A 16 -17.53 -21.10 17.09
CA VAL A 16 -16.56 -20.00 17.14
C VAL A 16 -16.93 -19.06 15.99
N PHE A 17 -17.71 -18.03 16.31
CA PHE A 17 -17.85 -16.88 15.41
C PHE A 17 -16.50 -16.17 15.41
N HIS A 18 -15.71 -16.39 14.37
CA HIS A 18 -14.73 -15.40 14.00
C HIS A 18 -15.53 -14.18 13.53
N PRO A 19 -15.48 -13.02 14.22
CA PRO A 19 -16.01 -11.80 13.62
C PRO A 19 -15.35 -11.67 12.25
N ASP A 20 -16.08 -11.17 11.24
CA ASP A 20 -15.55 -10.92 9.90
C ASP A 20 -14.20 -10.23 10.02
N SER A 21 -13.14 -11.04 10.03
CA SER A 21 -11.80 -10.57 10.28
C SER A 21 -11.46 -9.94 8.96
N GLN A 22 -11.36 -8.61 8.94
CA GLN A 22 -10.72 -7.93 7.83
C GLN A 22 -9.48 -8.74 7.47
N PRO A 23 -9.33 -9.15 6.19
CA PRO A 23 -8.22 -9.98 5.80
C PRO A 23 -6.95 -9.29 6.31
N VAL A 24 -6.12 -10.04 7.01
CA VAL A 24 -4.92 -9.50 7.64
C VAL A 24 -4.12 -8.82 6.53
N ASP A 25 -3.55 -7.62 6.75
CA ASP A 25 -2.92 -6.83 5.67
C ASP A 25 -1.92 -7.62 4.79
N ILE A 26 -1.32 -8.70 5.33
CA ILE A 26 -0.47 -9.64 4.61
C ILE A 26 -1.21 -10.42 3.50
N GLU A 27 -2.46 -10.79 3.72
CA GLU A 27 -3.33 -11.45 2.74
C GLU A 27 -3.78 -10.49 1.64
N ARG A 28 -3.58 -9.17 1.85
CA ARG A 28 -3.97 -8.08 0.93
C ARG A 28 -2.79 -7.38 0.29
N LEU A 29 -1.59 -7.97 0.31
CA LEU A 29 -0.39 -7.36 -0.26
C LEU A 29 -0.56 -6.98 -1.73
N GLU A 30 -1.20 -7.85 -2.51
CA GLU A 30 -1.48 -7.61 -3.92
C GLU A 30 -2.45 -6.44 -4.13
N ASP A 31 -3.51 -6.37 -3.31
CA ASP A 31 -4.48 -5.27 -3.32
C ASP A 31 -3.81 -3.93 -2.97
N LEU A 32 -2.98 -3.91 -1.93
CA LEU A 32 -2.24 -2.71 -1.51
C LEU A 32 -1.31 -2.22 -2.61
N ALA A 33 -0.59 -3.12 -3.29
CA ALA A 33 0.24 -2.77 -4.42
C ALA A 33 -0.60 -2.25 -5.60
N ALA A 34 -1.74 -2.89 -5.89
CA ALA A 34 -2.66 -2.44 -6.94
C ALA A 34 -3.23 -1.04 -6.65
N ASP A 35 -3.62 -0.77 -5.40
CA ASP A 35 -4.07 0.54 -4.94
C ASP A 35 -2.97 1.60 -5.09
N GLY A 36 -1.72 1.25 -4.78
CA GLY A 36 -0.57 2.13 -5.01
C GLY A 36 -0.36 2.47 -6.50
N VAL A 37 -0.51 1.50 -7.40
CA VAL A 37 -0.42 1.71 -8.85
C VAL A 37 -1.59 2.56 -9.34
N LYS A 38 -2.80 2.32 -8.82
CA LYS A 38 -3.99 3.10 -9.13
C LYS A 38 -3.81 4.56 -8.72
N ALA A 39 -3.36 4.83 -7.50
CA ALA A 39 -3.10 6.18 -7.02
C ALA A 39 -2.06 6.89 -7.90
N LEU A 40 -0.97 6.21 -8.27
CA LEU A 40 0.03 6.77 -9.18
C LEU A 40 -0.58 7.16 -10.53
N ARG A 41 -1.42 6.28 -11.10
CA ARG A 41 -2.11 6.54 -12.37
C ARG A 41 -3.05 7.74 -12.27
N GLU A 42 -3.88 7.79 -11.24
CA GLU A 42 -4.79 8.91 -11.00
C GLU A 42 -4.03 10.24 -10.88
N GLY A 43 -2.90 10.27 -10.15
CA GLY A 43 -2.05 11.46 -10.08
C GLY A 43 -1.47 11.89 -11.44
N PHE A 44 -1.17 10.92 -12.33
CA PHE A 44 -0.75 11.24 -13.70
C PHE A 44 -1.88 11.69 -14.61
N GLU A 45 -3.11 11.19 -14.40
CA GLU A 45 -4.30 11.66 -15.10
C GLU A 45 -4.57 13.13 -14.73
N GLU A 46 -4.58 13.45 -13.44
CA GLU A 46 -4.70 14.83 -12.96
C GLU A 46 -3.58 15.74 -13.47
N LEU A 47 -2.35 15.23 -13.56
CA LEU A 47 -1.22 15.98 -14.11
C LEU A 47 -1.37 16.27 -15.61
N ASN A 48 -2.02 15.39 -16.37
CA ASN A 48 -2.29 15.63 -17.79
C ASN A 48 -3.42 16.65 -18.00
N ASP A 49 -4.32 16.79 -17.01
CA ASP A 49 -5.40 17.78 -17.01
C ASP A 49 -4.91 19.19 -16.62
N LEU A 50 -3.71 19.31 -16.05
CA LEU A 50 -3.08 20.61 -15.84
C LEU A 50 -2.89 21.36 -17.16
N ARG A 51 -3.10 22.68 -17.13
CA ARG A 51 -2.93 23.54 -18.29
C ARG A 51 -1.62 24.34 -18.22
N GLY A 52 -1.01 24.56 -19.39
CA GLY A 52 0.04 25.56 -19.59
C GLY A 52 1.36 25.24 -18.88
N ASP A 53 1.97 26.27 -18.27
CA ASP A 53 3.32 26.24 -17.71
C ASP A 53 3.54 25.24 -16.57
N LEU A 54 2.48 24.84 -15.87
CA LEU A 54 2.58 23.85 -14.78
C LEU A 54 2.97 22.46 -15.30
N VAL A 55 2.49 22.09 -16.49
CA VAL A 55 2.85 20.80 -17.13
C VAL A 55 4.33 20.76 -17.46
N SER A 56 4.87 21.84 -18.04
CA SER A 56 6.29 21.88 -18.44
C SER A 56 7.21 21.85 -17.22
N ARG A 57 6.84 22.55 -16.14
CA ARG A 57 7.59 22.59 -14.88
C ARG A 57 7.61 21.25 -14.14
N THR A 58 6.54 20.46 -14.24
CA THR A 58 6.42 19.16 -13.56
C THR A 58 6.92 17.98 -14.40
N HIS A 59 7.04 18.14 -15.72
CA HIS A 59 7.47 17.08 -16.64
C HIS A 59 8.83 16.47 -16.26
N LYS A 60 9.84 17.31 -15.97
CA LYS A 60 11.17 16.79 -15.58
C LYS A 60 11.16 16.09 -14.22
N ALA A 61 10.32 16.55 -13.29
CA ALA A 61 10.20 15.93 -11.97
C ALA A 61 9.51 14.56 -12.03
N THR A 62 8.59 14.37 -12.99
CA THR A 62 7.74 13.19 -13.08
C THR A 62 8.20 12.15 -14.10
N ARG A 63 9.24 12.43 -14.89
CA ARG A 63 9.74 11.54 -15.95
C ARG A 63 10.01 10.11 -15.46
N HIS A 64 10.83 9.97 -14.42
CA HIS A 64 11.21 8.65 -13.90
C HIS A 64 10.00 7.91 -13.30
N LEU A 65 9.07 8.64 -12.68
CA LEU A 65 7.82 8.06 -12.19
C LEU A 65 6.92 7.51 -13.31
N ARG A 66 6.95 8.10 -14.51
CA ARG A 66 6.25 7.53 -15.68
C ARG A 66 6.86 6.21 -16.11
N GLU A 67 8.18 6.09 -16.05
CA GLU A 67 8.90 4.84 -16.34
C GLU A 67 8.52 3.75 -15.33
N HIS A 68 8.48 4.07 -14.04
CA HIS A 68 8.00 3.15 -13.00
C HIS A 68 6.55 2.73 -13.19
N LEU A 69 5.65 3.66 -13.52
CA LEU A 69 4.24 3.34 -13.80
C LEU A 69 4.10 2.40 -15.01
N ALA A 70 4.84 2.64 -16.09
CA ALA A 70 4.82 1.80 -17.28
C ALA A 70 5.28 0.36 -16.99
N ASN A 71 6.30 0.21 -16.15
CA ASN A 71 6.84 -1.08 -15.74
C ASN A 71 6.09 -1.72 -14.57
N ARG A 72 5.13 -1.01 -13.96
CA ARG A 72 4.42 -1.40 -12.73
C ARG A 72 5.37 -1.68 -11.56
N ASP A 73 6.50 -0.96 -11.52
CA ASP A 73 7.58 -1.19 -10.56
C ASP A 73 7.49 -0.24 -9.35
N ILE A 74 6.32 -0.16 -8.71
CA ILE A 74 6.13 0.75 -7.57
C ILE A 74 6.72 0.23 -6.26
N LEU A 75 7.24 -1.00 -6.24
CA LEU A 75 7.77 -1.63 -5.03
C LEU A 75 9.31 -1.57 -4.96
N SER A 76 9.97 -1.07 -6.01
CA SER A 76 11.42 -0.93 -6.02
C SER A 76 11.89 0.21 -5.10
N ASP A 77 13.11 0.08 -4.58
CA ASP A 77 13.73 1.15 -3.80
C ASP A 77 13.99 2.39 -4.67
N GLN A 78 14.29 2.19 -5.96
CA GLN A 78 14.46 3.29 -6.90
C GLN A 78 13.16 4.08 -7.08
N PHE A 79 12.00 3.42 -7.13
CA PHE A 79 10.72 4.10 -7.16
C PHE A 79 10.53 5.02 -5.95
N LYS A 80 10.83 4.56 -4.73
CA LYS A 80 10.69 5.36 -3.51
C LYS A 80 11.56 6.61 -3.56
N VAL A 81 12.83 6.45 -3.96
CA VAL A 81 13.77 7.57 -4.13
C VAL A 81 13.26 8.58 -5.15
N ASP A 82 12.83 8.11 -6.33
CA ASP A 82 12.32 8.99 -7.38
C ASP A 82 11.02 9.70 -6.96
N MET A 83 10.17 9.00 -6.20
CA MET A 83 8.91 9.53 -5.67
C MET A 83 9.14 10.62 -4.64
N GLU A 84 10.03 10.38 -3.67
CA GLU A 84 10.41 11.37 -2.66
C GLU A 84 10.99 12.64 -3.31
N GLN A 85 11.91 12.48 -4.26
CA GLN A 85 12.48 13.62 -5.00
C GLN A 85 11.42 14.39 -5.80
N CYS A 86 10.44 13.68 -6.38
CA CYS A 86 9.34 14.32 -7.08
C CYS A 86 8.45 15.10 -6.12
N LEU A 87 8.07 14.50 -5.00
CA LEU A 87 7.24 15.13 -3.96
C LEU A 87 7.92 16.38 -3.38
N GLU A 88 9.22 16.34 -3.10
CA GLU A 88 9.98 17.49 -2.62
C GLU A 88 9.91 18.67 -3.63
N ARG A 89 10.04 18.37 -4.92
CA ARG A 89 9.95 19.39 -5.98
C ARG A 89 8.54 19.97 -6.09
N LEU A 90 7.50 19.14 -5.99
CA LEU A 90 6.10 19.60 -6.00
C LEU A 90 5.81 20.46 -4.77
N GLU A 91 6.30 20.10 -3.59
CA GLU A 91 6.15 20.87 -2.36
C GLU A 91 6.87 22.21 -2.40
N ARG A 92 8.03 22.27 -3.07
CA ARG A 92 8.72 23.53 -3.30
C ARG A 92 7.88 24.44 -4.20
N GLN A 93 7.34 23.90 -5.30
CA GLN A 93 6.47 24.66 -6.21
C GLN A 93 5.22 25.18 -5.50
N LEU A 94 4.54 24.34 -4.72
CA LEU A 94 3.37 24.71 -3.91
C LEU A 94 3.64 25.86 -2.92
N ARG A 95 4.88 25.99 -2.43
CA ARG A 95 5.29 27.05 -1.50
C ARG A 95 5.68 28.35 -2.22
N GLU A 96 6.28 28.25 -3.40
CA GLU A 96 6.88 29.38 -4.11
C GLU A 96 5.89 30.09 -5.04
N ASP A 97 4.92 29.37 -5.60
CA ASP A 97 4.01 29.90 -6.63
C ASP A 97 2.55 29.92 -6.14
N ALA A 98 1.92 31.10 -6.16
CA ALA A 98 0.52 31.29 -5.75
C ALA A 98 -0.50 30.62 -6.69
N ASN A 99 -0.09 30.16 -7.88
CA ASN A 99 -0.96 29.60 -8.90
C ASN A 99 -0.70 28.09 -9.09
N THR A 100 -0.66 27.35 -7.99
CA THR A 100 -0.30 25.92 -7.93
C THR A 100 -1.40 25.05 -7.31
N GLU A 101 -2.63 25.55 -7.17
CA GLU A 101 -3.74 24.81 -6.54
C GLU A 101 -3.97 23.44 -7.18
N GLY A 102 -3.74 23.30 -8.50
CA GLY A 102 -3.84 22.03 -9.22
C GLY A 102 -2.77 20.98 -8.87
N LEU A 103 -1.68 21.36 -8.18
CA LEU A 103 -0.62 20.42 -7.75
C LEU A 103 -0.95 19.68 -6.45
N SER A 104 -1.86 20.22 -5.63
CA SER A 104 -2.25 19.63 -4.36
C SER A 104 -2.87 18.21 -4.50
N PRO A 105 -3.86 17.98 -5.39
CA PRO A 105 -4.45 16.65 -5.53
C PRO A 105 -3.44 15.64 -6.12
N ILE A 106 -2.60 16.06 -7.07
CA ILE A 106 -1.50 15.24 -7.63
C ILE A 106 -0.54 14.80 -6.53
N ARG A 107 -0.13 15.74 -5.65
CA ARG A 107 0.73 15.44 -4.50
C ARG A 107 0.07 14.41 -3.58
N SER A 108 -1.22 14.54 -3.30
CA SER A 108 -1.96 13.56 -2.47
C SER A 108 -1.88 12.16 -3.07
N LYS A 109 -2.13 12.03 -4.38
CA LYS A 109 -2.07 10.75 -5.09
C LYS A 109 -0.68 10.12 -5.11
N PHE A 110 0.35 10.95 -5.25
CA PHE A 110 1.73 10.47 -5.19
C PHE A 110 2.12 10.02 -3.78
N LEU A 111 1.64 10.70 -2.73
CA LEU A 111 1.80 10.27 -1.34
C LEU A 111 1.08 8.96 -1.04
N GLU A 112 -0.16 8.79 -1.55
CA GLU A 112 -0.92 7.54 -1.43
C GLU A 112 -0.15 6.37 -2.05
N SER A 113 0.43 6.58 -3.24
CA SER A 113 1.24 5.57 -3.91
C SER A 113 2.52 5.20 -3.13
N LEU A 114 3.23 6.21 -2.60
CA LEU A 114 4.42 5.98 -1.77
C LEU A 114 4.08 5.25 -0.47
N ALA A 115 2.97 5.63 0.18
CA ALA A 115 2.50 4.99 1.41
C ALA A 115 2.17 3.51 1.18
N ALA A 116 1.51 3.18 0.07
CA ALA A 116 1.23 1.80 -0.32
C ALA A 116 2.52 0.99 -0.53
N SER A 117 3.49 1.55 -1.26
CA SER A 117 4.80 0.92 -1.49
C SER A 117 5.54 0.62 -0.17
N ASN A 118 5.60 1.61 0.73
CA ASN A 118 6.23 1.43 2.04
C ASN A 118 5.49 0.41 2.90
N ARG A 119 4.16 0.44 2.89
CA ARG A 119 3.35 -0.52 3.66
C ARG A 119 3.60 -1.96 3.23
N VAL A 120 3.65 -2.21 1.92
CA VAL A 120 3.99 -3.53 1.37
C VAL A 120 5.39 -3.95 1.80
N ALA A 121 6.37 -3.06 1.71
CA ALA A 121 7.74 -3.35 2.14
C ALA A 121 7.84 -3.71 3.63
N ASP A 122 7.14 -2.96 4.49
CA ASP A 122 7.09 -3.20 5.94
C ASP A 122 6.46 -4.55 6.28
N LEU A 123 5.36 -4.90 5.61
CA LEU A 123 4.67 -6.17 5.81
C LEU A 123 5.56 -7.36 5.39
N VAL A 124 6.22 -7.27 4.24
CA VAL A 124 7.17 -8.31 3.78
C VAL A 124 8.36 -8.43 4.74
N ALA A 125 8.88 -7.30 5.24
CA ALA A 125 9.97 -7.32 6.21
C ALA A 125 9.54 -7.98 7.53
N ALA A 126 8.34 -7.65 8.03
CA ALA A 126 7.77 -8.26 9.22
C ALA A 126 7.57 -9.78 9.05
N GLU A 127 7.05 -10.22 7.89
CA GLU A 127 6.86 -11.63 7.58
C GLU A 127 8.19 -12.40 7.64
N ARG A 128 9.24 -11.86 7.01
CA ARG A 128 10.59 -12.46 7.02
C ARG A 128 11.17 -12.56 8.43
N ILE A 129 10.93 -11.57 9.28
CA ILE A 129 11.37 -11.62 10.69
C ILE A 129 10.64 -12.73 11.43
N ILE A 130 9.31 -12.81 11.29
CA ILE A 130 8.49 -13.84 11.93
C ILE A 130 8.90 -15.24 11.46
N GLY A 131 9.13 -15.42 10.14
CA GLY A 131 9.60 -16.68 9.56
C GLY A 131 10.91 -17.15 10.18
N ARG A 132 11.92 -16.28 10.25
CA ARG A 132 13.21 -16.58 10.91
C ARG A 132 13.05 -16.99 12.37
N LEU A 133 12.18 -16.31 13.12
CA LEU A 133 11.91 -16.66 14.51
C LEU A 133 11.28 -18.05 14.60
N ARG A 134 10.32 -18.42 13.74
CA ARG A 134 9.68 -19.75 13.75
C ARG A 134 10.66 -20.88 13.49
N GLU A 135 11.59 -20.70 12.55
CA GLU A 135 12.64 -21.68 12.23
C GLU A 135 13.57 -21.92 13.42
N GLN A 136 13.98 -20.84 14.10
CA GLN A 136 14.83 -20.93 15.30
C GLN A 136 14.16 -21.69 16.45
N HIS A 137 12.84 -21.52 16.63
CA HIS A 137 12.09 -22.22 17.68
C HIS A 137 11.77 -23.68 17.30
N SER A 138 11.78 -24.02 16.01
CA SER A 138 11.50 -25.36 15.51
C SER A 138 12.76 -26.24 15.47
N GLY A 139 13.96 -25.65 15.43
CA GLY A 139 15.25 -26.34 15.53
C GLY A 139 15.70 -26.71 16.94
N THR A 140 14.89 -26.45 17.98
CA THR A 140 15.20 -26.73 19.39
C THR A 140 14.47 -27.95 19.96
N ARG A 141 14.00 -28.88 19.11
CA ARG A 141 13.33 -30.14 19.54
C ARG A 141 14.12 -31.37 19.13
#